data_AF-A0A7S1Y4E9-F1
#
_entry.id   AF-A0A7S1Y4E9-F1
#
_cell.length_a   1.000
_cell.length_b   1.000
_cell.length_c   1.000
_cell.angle_alpha   90.00
_cell.angle_beta   90.00
_cell.angle_gamma   90.00
#
_symmetry.space_group_name_H-M   'P 1'
#
loop_
_entity.id
_entity.type
_entity.pdbx_description
1 polymer ?
#
loop_
_entity_poly.entity_id
_entity_poly.type
_entity_poly.pdbx_seq_one_letter_code
_entity_poly.pdbx_strand_id
1 'polypeptide(L)'
;DYIIDGMGVYVTRNQDTYVYGRMELSYNTCYRNGINGIGYHLTDRGVVRGNFVFDNGVVPVFEENPIDLEDWQINLSKSRQRYSGIVLNQADDVELWDNRVVATYDDDFAFRAHESPAVVAGAFNMACRGREDILPSGTVETTDDESLCLLDIPSSSQPTMPPSIPPTPTPSSVPSVTLSATPSVSPSVPPTENPSL
;
A
#
# COMPACT_ATOMS: atom_id res chain seq x y z
N ASP A 1 -14.83 7.30 -14.03
CA ASP A 1 -13.82 6.23 -14.00
C ASP A 1 -12.52 6.87 -13.53
N TYR A 2 -11.77 6.20 -12.67
CA TYR A 2 -10.64 6.79 -11.93
C TYR A 2 -9.40 5.89 -12.00
N ILE A 3 -8.23 6.46 -11.65
CA ILE A 3 -6.98 5.70 -11.55
C ILE A 3 -7.00 4.93 -10.22
N ILE A 4 -6.78 3.62 -10.27
CA ILE A 4 -6.87 2.71 -9.11
C ILE A 4 -5.50 2.44 -8.46
N ASP A 5 -4.43 2.52 -9.25
CA ASP A 5 -3.07 2.19 -8.82
C ASP A 5 -2.18 3.43 -8.80
N GLY A 6 -1.41 3.60 -7.73
CA GLY A 6 -0.58 4.79 -7.49
C GLY A 6 -0.48 5.19 -6.01
N MET A 7 -0.72 4.23 -5.11
CA MET A 7 -0.72 4.43 -3.65
C MET A 7 0.66 4.11 -3.08
N GLY A 8 1.10 4.82 -2.05
CA GLY A 8 2.44 4.65 -1.47
C GLY A 8 2.61 3.36 -0.67
N VAL A 9 1.98 3.29 0.50
CA VAL A 9 1.91 2.06 1.30
C VAL A 9 0.46 1.60 1.34
N TYR A 10 0.23 0.33 1.03
CA TYR A 10 -1.09 -0.22 0.86
C TYR A 10 -1.22 -1.58 1.55
N VAL A 11 -2.31 -1.77 2.29
CA VAL A 11 -2.61 -3.02 3.00
C VAL A 11 -4.05 -3.46 2.73
N THR A 12 -4.24 -4.77 2.55
CA THR A 12 -5.53 -5.30 2.12
C THR A 12 -5.81 -6.74 2.54
N ARG A 13 -7.11 -7.09 2.64
CA ARG A 13 -7.68 -8.45 2.71
C ARG A 13 -7.38 -9.26 3.98
N ASN A 14 -7.62 -8.71 5.17
CA ASN A 14 -7.84 -9.56 6.38
C ASN A 14 -9.32 -9.72 6.78
N GLN A 15 -10.24 -8.99 6.14
CA GLN A 15 -11.68 -9.08 6.40
C GLN A 15 -12.24 -10.47 6.05
N ASP A 16 -11.80 -11.06 4.94
CA ASP A 16 -12.28 -12.35 4.43
C ASP A 16 -11.29 -13.51 4.66
N THR A 17 -10.01 -13.29 4.38
CA THR A 17 -8.99 -14.35 4.22
C THR A 17 -8.22 -14.60 5.51
N TYR A 18 -7.99 -13.56 6.30
CA TYR A 18 -7.27 -13.63 7.58
C TYR A 18 -8.19 -13.21 8.73
N VAL A 19 -9.24 -13.99 8.96
CA VAL A 19 -10.33 -13.74 9.93
C VAL A 19 -9.86 -13.57 11.39
N TYR A 20 -8.57 -13.74 11.70
CA TYR A 20 -7.97 -13.38 13.00
C TYR A 20 -6.67 -12.54 12.89
N GLY A 21 -6.25 -12.20 11.67
CA GLY A 21 -5.08 -11.39 11.43
C GLY A 21 -5.32 -9.94 11.84
N ARG A 22 -4.36 -9.34 12.53
CA ARG A 22 -4.29 -7.90 12.78
C ARG A 22 -3.16 -7.33 11.94
N MET A 23 -3.35 -6.14 11.41
CA MET A 23 -2.37 -5.46 10.55
C MET A 23 -2.05 -4.09 11.13
N GLU A 24 -0.77 -3.76 11.18
CA GLU A 24 -0.27 -2.45 11.62
C GLU A 24 0.46 -1.80 10.45
N LEU A 25 0.10 -0.55 10.16
CA LEU A 25 0.73 0.27 9.14
C LEU A 25 1.22 1.54 9.86
N SER A 26 2.50 1.52 10.26
CA SER A 26 3.04 2.50 11.19
C SER A 26 4.39 3.09 10.79
N TYR A 27 4.62 4.35 11.18
CA TYR A 27 5.90 5.05 11.04
C TYR A 27 6.46 5.14 9.61
N ASN A 28 5.57 5.10 8.61
CA ASN A 28 5.95 5.28 7.22
C ASN A 28 6.07 6.78 6.89
N THR A 29 6.99 7.12 5.98
CA THR A 29 7.06 8.44 5.34
C THR A 29 6.61 8.28 3.89
N CYS A 30 5.36 8.65 3.60
CA CYS A 30 4.73 8.43 2.30
C CYS A 30 4.62 9.75 1.54
N TYR A 31 5.37 9.90 0.44
CA TYR A 31 5.39 11.12 -0.37
C TYR A 31 5.59 10.86 -1.85
N ARG A 32 5.14 11.80 -2.68
CA ARG A 32 5.24 11.79 -4.15
C ARG A 32 4.63 10.58 -4.84
N ASN A 33 3.62 9.98 -4.20
CA ASN A 33 2.80 8.93 -4.79
C ASN A 33 1.75 9.52 -5.73
N GLY A 34 1.32 8.72 -6.72
CA GLY A 34 0.39 9.18 -7.74
C GLY A 34 -0.99 9.58 -7.20
N ILE A 35 -1.48 8.89 -6.17
CA ILE A 35 -2.81 9.08 -5.56
C ILE A 35 -2.64 9.33 -4.06
N ASN A 36 -2.98 8.37 -3.18
CA ASN A 36 -2.83 8.52 -1.74
C ASN A 36 -1.45 8.06 -1.26
N GLY A 37 -0.99 8.63 -0.14
CA GLY A 37 0.21 8.12 0.54
C GLY A 37 -0.05 6.77 1.23
N ILE A 38 -1.23 6.59 1.83
CA ILE A 38 -1.61 5.36 2.52
C ILE A 38 -3.03 4.93 2.13
N GLY A 39 -3.17 3.64 1.76
CA GLY A 39 -4.46 2.99 1.55
C GLY A 39 -4.64 1.77 2.47
N TYR A 40 -5.71 1.77 3.26
CA TYR A 40 -6.09 0.71 4.17
C TYR A 40 -7.46 0.16 3.72
N HIS A 41 -7.47 -0.94 2.96
CA HIS A 41 -8.64 -1.32 2.15
C HIS A 41 -9.07 -2.78 2.33
N LEU A 42 -10.35 -3.08 2.57
CA LEU A 42 -10.85 -4.45 2.86
C LEU A 42 -10.07 -5.08 4.03
N THR A 43 -9.81 -4.26 5.05
CA THR A 43 -8.95 -4.63 6.17
C THR A 43 -9.54 -4.11 7.47
N ASP A 44 -9.79 -5.02 8.39
CA ASP A 44 -10.38 -4.76 9.70
C ASP A 44 -9.34 -4.89 10.82
N ARG A 45 -9.69 -4.54 12.07
CA ARG A 45 -8.87 -4.78 13.29
C ARG A 45 -7.45 -4.24 13.15
N GLY A 46 -7.38 -3.02 12.65
CA GLY A 46 -6.18 -2.37 12.16
C GLY A 46 -5.59 -1.35 13.12
N VAL A 47 -4.31 -1.06 12.96
CA VAL A 47 -3.67 0.11 13.58
C VAL A 47 -2.92 0.89 12.50
N VAL A 48 -3.32 2.14 12.27
CA VAL A 48 -2.62 3.07 11.39
C VAL A 48 -2.04 4.17 12.27
N ARG A 49 -0.71 4.22 12.45
CA ARG A 49 -0.12 5.15 13.44
C ARG A 49 1.24 5.75 13.13
N GLY A 50 1.49 6.97 13.60
CA GLY A 50 2.79 7.61 13.52
C GLY A 50 3.29 7.85 12.08
N ASN A 51 2.41 7.73 11.09
CA ASN A 51 2.79 7.90 9.69
C ASN A 51 2.85 9.40 9.34
N PHE A 52 3.81 9.75 8.50
CA PHE A 52 3.94 11.09 7.96
C PHE A 52 3.69 11.08 6.45
N VAL A 53 2.68 11.82 6.00
CA VAL A 53 2.13 11.72 4.64
C VAL A 53 2.02 13.11 4.01
N PHE A 54 2.76 13.38 2.94
CA PHE A 54 2.82 14.71 2.31
C PHE A 54 3.09 14.62 0.80
N ASP A 55 2.78 15.67 0.03
CA ASP A 55 3.15 15.77 -1.40
C ASP A 55 2.73 14.55 -2.24
N ASN A 56 1.56 13.98 -1.97
CA ASN A 56 0.97 12.86 -2.71
C ASN A 56 -0.18 13.35 -3.60
N GLY A 57 -0.61 12.56 -4.58
CA GLY A 57 -1.62 12.99 -5.54
C GLY A 57 -0.97 13.71 -6.73
N VAL A 58 0.25 13.28 -7.09
CA VAL A 58 1.07 13.80 -8.20
C VAL A 58 0.39 13.64 -9.56
N VAL A 59 -0.55 12.69 -9.68
CA VAL A 59 -1.48 12.61 -10.81
C VAL A 59 -2.51 13.75 -10.68
N PRO A 60 -2.73 14.61 -11.68
CA PRO A 60 -3.66 15.72 -11.57
C PRO A 60 -5.13 15.27 -11.48
N VAL A 61 -5.98 16.14 -10.92
CA VAL A 61 -7.44 16.01 -10.99
C VAL A 61 -7.95 16.85 -12.16
N PHE A 62 -8.54 16.23 -13.18
CA PHE A 62 -8.80 16.90 -14.49
C PHE A 62 -9.81 18.07 -14.46
N GLU A 63 -10.56 18.24 -13.38
CA GLU A 63 -11.44 19.42 -13.21
C GLU A 63 -10.62 20.69 -13.00
N GLU A 64 -9.46 20.57 -12.37
CA GLU A 64 -8.41 21.58 -12.40
C GLU A 64 -7.61 21.36 -13.67
N ASN A 65 -7.79 22.23 -14.68
CA ASN A 65 -6.89 22.28 -15.83
C ASN A 65 -5.54 22.80 -15.34
N PRO A 66 -4.49 21.98 -15.17
CA PRO A 66 -3.20 22.48 -14.70
C PRO A 66 -2.59 23.20 -15.89
N ILE A 67 -2.23 24.48 -15.69
CA ILE A 67 -1.76 25.33 -16.79
C ILE A 67 -0.42 24.81 -17.35
N ASP A 68 0.36 24.11 -16.50
CA ASP A 68 1.61 23.44 -16.84
C ASP A 68 1.50 21.93 -16.53
N LEU A 69 1.11 21.11 -17.52
CA LEU A 69 1.16 19.65 -17.43
C LEU A 69 2.55 19.14 -17.82
N GLU A 70 3.11 18.20 -17.04
CA GLU A 70 4.33 17.48 -17.42
C GLU A 70 4.05 16.50 -18.59
N ASP A 71 5.06 16.20 -19.43
CA ASP A 71 4.94 15.35 -20.62
C ASP A 71 4.23 14.01 -20.38
N TRP A 72 4.43 13.39 -19.22
CA TRP A 72 3.79 12.12 -18.85
C TRP A 72 2.31 12.27 -18.48
N GLN A 73 1.88 13.46 -18.04
CA GLN A 73 0.49 13.75 -17.66
C GLN A 73 -0.40 13.95 -18.89
N ILE A 74 0.16 14.41 -20.02
CA ILE A 74 -0.55 14.68 -21.28
C ILE A 74 -1.34 13.46 -21.80
N ASN A 75 -0.85 12.24 -21.52
CA ASN A 75 -1.44 10.99 -22.00
C ASN A 75 -2.38 10.30 -20.98
N LEU A 76 -2.68 10.95 -19.85
CA LEU A 76 -3.62 10.41 -18.87
C LEU A 76 -5.05 10.45 -19.43
N SER A 77 -5.74 9.31 -19.43
CA SER A 77 -7.13 9.16 -19.89
C SER A 77 -8.16 9.14 -18.76
N LYS A 78 -7.71 9.19 -17.49
CA LYS A 78 -8.54 9.18 -16.29
C LYS A 78 -7.95 10.14 -15.25
N SER A 79 -8.84 10.80 -14.51
CA SER A 79 -8.48 11.57 -13.31
C SER A 79 -8.24 10.62 -12.13
N ARG A 80 -7.42 11.03 -11.15
CA ARG A 80 -7.49 10.43 -9.81
C ARG A 80 -8.70 10.93 -9.02
N GLN A 81 -9.01 10.26 -7.92
CA GLN A 81 -9.90 10.75 -6.87
C GLN A 81 -9.19 11.82 -6.03
N ARG A 82 -9.97 12.63 -5.30
CA ARG A 82 -9.47 13.68 -4.41
C ARG A 82 -8.92 13.14 -3.06
N TYR A 83 -8.11 12.08 -3.12
CA TYR A 83 -7.62 11.34 -1.95
C TYR A 83 -6.08 11.29 -1.97
N SER A 84 -5.40 12.28 -1.39
CA SER A 84 -3.93 12.33 -1.33
C SER A 84 -3.34 11.79 -0.02
N GLY A 85 -4.09 11.85 1.08
CA GLY A 85 -3.59 11.52 2.41
C GLY A 85 -3.68 10.04 2.79
N ILE A 86 -4.37 9.77 3.91
CA ILE A 86 -4.67 8.44 4.43
C ILE A 86 -6.11 8.08 4.08
N VAL A 87 -6.31 6.91 3.45
CA VAL A 87 -7.63 6.40 3.05
C VAL A 87 -7.94 5.12 3.79
N LEU A 88 -9.04 5.09 4.53
CA LEU A 88 -9.69 3.89 5.02
C LEU A 88 -10.84 3.55 4.08
N ASN A 89 -10.81 2.39 3.43
CA ASN A 89 -11.83 1.99 2.47
C ASN A 89 -12.40 0.61 2.84
N GLN A 90 -13.67 0.51 3.21
CA GLN A 90 -14.27 -0.76 3.67
C GLN A 90 -13.39 -1.43 4.74
N ALA A 91 -13.20 -0.74 5.87
CA ALA A 91 -12.21 -1.08 6.89
C ALA A 91 -12.75 -0.84 8.30
N ASP A 92 -13.09 -1.91 9.01
CA ASP A 92 -13.77 -1.86 10.31
C ASP A 92 -12.84 -2.14 11.50
N ASP A 93 -13.18 -1.64 12.69
CA ASP A 93 -12.37 -1.85 13.91
C ASP A 93 -10.92 -1.35 13.73
N VAL A 94 -10.75 -0.18 13.10
CA VAL A 94 -9.44 0.44 12.86
C VAL A 94 -9.14 1.50 13.93
N GLU A 95 -7.91 1.52 14.42
CA GLU A 95 -7.38 2.55 15.30
C GLU A 95 -6.45 3.52 14.56
N LEU A 96 -6.61 4.84 14.77
CA LEU A 96 -5.77 5.89 14.16
C LEU A 96 -5.06 6.73 15.20
N TRP A 97 -3.73 6.69 15.24
CA TRP A 97 -2.96 7.40 16.27
C TRP A 97 -1.79 8.20 15.69
N ASP A 98 -1.61 9.47 16.06
CA ASP A 98 -0.36 10.22 15.82
C ASP A 98 0.05 10.30 14.32
N ASN A 99 -0.89 10.24 13.38
CA ASN A 99 -0.59 10.39 11.96
C ASN A 99 -0.57 11.87 11.57
N ARG A 100 0.47 12.32 10.88
CA ARG A 100 0.59 13.69 10.36
C ARG A 100 0.42 13.70 8.85
N VAL A 101 -0.53 14.49 8.36
CA VAL A 101 -0.89 14.53 6.93
C VAL A 101 -0.95 15.96 6.40
N VAL A 102 -0.31 16.16 5.25
CA VAL A 102 -0.38 17.39 4.44
C VAL A 102 -0.90 17.01 3.06
N ALA A 103 -2.15 17.32 2.75
CA ALA A 103 -2.66 17.15 1.40
C ALA A 103 -2.00 18.15 0.44
N THR A 104 -1.79 17.75 -0.81
CA THR A 104 -1.13 18.58 -1.83
C THR A 104 -2.05 19.71 -2.32
N TYR A 105 -3.36 19.52 -2.20
CA TYR A 105 -4.41 20.44 -2.62
C TYR A 105 -5.41 20.62 -1.46
N ASP A 106 -5.98 21.81 -1.31
CA ASP A 106 -6.87 22.14 -0.18
C ASP A 106 -8.22 21.41 -0.22
N ASP A 107 -8.61 20.88 -1.38
CA ASP A 107 -9.84 20.13 -1.57
C ASP A 107 -9.65 18.61 -1.66
N ASP A 108 -8.40 18.14 -1.62
CA ASP A 108 -8.05 16.74 -1.39
C ASP A 108 -8.30 16.36 0.07
N PHE A 109 -8.70 15.11 0.29
CA PHE A 109 -8.79 14.56 1.64
C PHE A 109 -7.42 14.14 2.17
N ALA A 110 -7.02 14.77 3.28
CA ALA A 110 -5.94 14.34 4.16
C ALA A 110 -6.31 13.05 4.91
N PHE A 111 -7.56 12.95 5.34
CA PHE A 111 -8.09 11.76 6.01
C PHE A 111 -9.44 11.40 5.39
N ARG A 112 -9.53 10.24 4.74
CA ARG A 112 -10.73 9.80 4.02
C ARG A 112 -11.27 8.50 4.60
N ALA A 113 -12.49 8.52 5.13
CA ALA A 113 -13.32 7.34 5.22
C ALA A 113 -14.00 7.09 3.86
N HIS A 114 -14.04 5.85 3.41
CA HIS A 114 -14.81 5.44 2.24
C HIS A 114 -15.54 4.12 2.53
N GLU A 115 -16.85 4.13 2.26
CA GLU A 115 -17.76 2.98 2.43
C GLU A 115 -17.74 2.37 3.85
N SER A 116 -18.40 3.08 4.77
CA SER A 116 -18.74 2.65 6.14
C SER A 116 -17.61 2.12 7.04
N PRO A 117 -16.37 2.67 7.05
CA PRO A 117 -15.32 2.18 7.92
C PRO A 117 -15.57 2.58 9.38
N ALA A 118 -15.51 1.62 10.30
CA ALA A 118 -15.57 1.87 11.74
C ALA A 118 -14.18 2.18 12.33
N VAL A 119 -13.87 3.46 12.56
CA VAL A 119 -12.75 3.86 13.42
C VAL A 119 -13.20 3.78 14.89
N VAL A 120 -12.56 2.91 15.67
CA VAL A 120 -12.99 2.57 17.04
C VAL A 120 -12.22 3.32 18.12
N ALA A 121 -11.01 3.78 17.81
CA ALA A 121 -10.18 4.57 18.71
C ALA A 121 -9.19 5.44 17.92
N GLY A 122 -8.75 6.53 18.53
CA GLY A 122 -7.69 7.35 17.97
C GLY A 122 -7.53 8.70 18.66
N ALA A 123 -6.34 9.28 18.51
CA ALA A 123 -6.00 10.64 18.95
C ALA A 123 -4.72 11.14 18.26
N PHE A 124 -4.47 12.45 18.36
CA PHE A 124 -3.25 13.12 17.90
C PHE A 124 -2.96 13.00 16.39
N ASN A 125 -3.95 12.60 15.59
CA ASN A 125 -3.82 12.70 14.14
C ASN A 125 -3.98 14.17 13.74
N MET A 126 -3.11 14.67 12.87
CA MET A 126 -3.07 16.07 12.46
C MET A 126 -3.19 16.18 10.94
N ALA A 127 -4.18 16.93 10.47
CA ALA A 127 -4.27 17.39 9.09
C ALA A 127 -3.81 18.85 9.04
N CYS A 128 -2.61 19.09 8.51
CA CYS A 128 -2.10 20.46 8.34
C CYS A 128 -2.51 21.12 7.00
N ARG A 129 -3.11 20.33 6.10
CA ARG A 129 -3.73 20.81 4.85
C ARG A 129 -4.66 19.74 4.28
N GLY A 130 -5.76 20.17 3.66
CA GLY A 130 -6.77 19.30 3.06
C GLY A 130 -7.90 18.91 4.01
N ARG A 131 -8.88 18.20 3.45
CA ARG A 131 -10.15 17.84 4.10
C ARG A 131 -10.07 16.56 4.91
N GLU A 132 -10.98 16.43 5.86
CA GLU A 132 -11.20 15.26 6.69
C GLU A 132 -12.63 14.70 6.52
N ASP A 133 -12.76 13.38 6.54
CA ASP A 133 -14.06 12.66 6.58
C ASP A 133 -13.96 11.41 7.47
N ILE A 134 -13.09 11.43 8.49
CA ILE A 134 -12.99 10.33 9.46
C ILE A 134 -13.77 10.71 10.72
N LEU A 135 -14.73 9.86 11.07
CA LEU A 135 -15.54 9.96 12.28
C LEU A 135 -15.03 8.95 13.33
N PRO A 136 -15.11 9.24 14.64
CA PRO A 136 -15.79 10.38 15.27
C PRO A 136 -14.98 11.68 15.33
N SER A 137 -15.70 12.79 15.58
CA SER A 137 -15.09 14.11 15.84
C SER A 137 -14.09 14.03 17.01
N GLY A 138 -12.91 14.62 16.83
CA GLY A 138 -11.79 14.55 17.77
C GLY A 138 -10.74 13.47 17.48
N THR A 139 -10.97 12.58 16.50
CA THR A 139 -9.92 11.65 16.03
C THR A 139 -8.81 12.36 15.26
N VAL A 140 -9.16 13.41 14.49
CA VAL A 140 -8.25 14.24 13.70
C VAL A 140 -8.39 15.69 14.15
N GLU A 141 -7.27 16.34 14.42
CA GLU A 141 -7.15 17.79 14.62
C GLU A 141 -6.71 18.44 13.29
N THR A 142 -7.18 19.67 13.03
CA THR A 142 -6.79 20.47 11.87
C THR A 142 -5.94 21.66 12.31
N THR A 143 -4.97 22.04 11.48
CA THR A 143 -4.18 23.26 11.65
C THR A 143 -3.87 23.89 10.30
N ASP A 144 -3.87 25.21 10.23
CA ASP A 144 -3.41 25.96 9.04
C ASP A 144 -1.89 26.18 9.04
N ASP A 145 -1.19 25.81 10.12
CA ASP A 145 0.27 25.91 10.23
C ASP A 145 0.94 24.60 9.75
N GLU A 146 1.25 24.55 8.46
CA GLU A 146 2.00 23.44 7.84
C GLU A 146 3.30 23.12 8.59
N SER A 147 3.96 24.10 9.21
CA SER A 147 5.24 23.87 9.90
C SER A 147 5.13 22.85 11.03
N LEU A 148 3.95 22.74 11.68
CA LEU A 148 3.66 21.75 12.72
C LEU A 148 3.69 20.30 12.21
N CYS A 149 3.33 20.07 10.94
CA CYS A 149 3.51 18.77 10.29
C CYS A 149 4.97 18.55 9.84
N LEU A 150 5.69 19.61 9.46
CA LEU A 150 7.03 19.53 8.88
C LEU A 150 8.17 19.47 9.93
N LEU A 151 7.88 19.62 11.23
CA LEU A 151 8.89 19.72 12.30
C LEU A 151 9.93 18.58 12.33
N ASP A 152 9.55 17.37 11.91
CA ASP A 152 10.36 16.16 12.02
C ASP A 152 10.85 15.60 10.67
N ILE A 153 10.77 16.35 9.56
CA ILE A 153 11.34 15.85 8.30
C ILE A 153 12.86 15.78 8.44
N PRO A 154 13.48 14.58 8.41
CA PRO A 154 14.93 14.50 8.31
C PRO A 154 15.33 15.08 6.96
N SER A 155 16.13 16.15 6.94
CA SER A 155 16.68 16.70 5.71
C SER A 155 17.38 15.57 4.95
N SER A 156 16.83 15.17 3.80
CA SER A 156 17.21 13.94 3.11
C SER A 156 18.67 14.00 2.65
N SER A 157 19.58 13.52 3.49
CA SER A 157 20.88 13.05 3.05
C SER A 157 20.64 11.78 2.25
N GLN A 158 20.62 11.95 0.93
CA GLN A 158 20.54 10.93 -0.12
C GLN A 158 20.98 9.54 0.38
N PRO A 159 20.14 8.49 0.23
CA PRO A 159 20.49 7.16 0.72
C PRO A 159 21.78 6.69 0.06
N THR A 160 22.83 6.52 0.87
CA THR A 160 24.08 5.93 0.42
C THR A 160 23.80 4.50 -0.04
N MET A 161 23.95 4.25 -1.34
CA MET A 161 23.84 2.91 -1.90
C MET A 161 24.66 1.92 -1.05
N PRO A 162 24.10 0.78 -0.61
CA PRO A 162 24.90 -0.29 -0.04
C PRO A 162 25.92 -0.75 -1.09
N PRO A 163 27.12 -1.22 -0.66
CA PRO A 163 28.16 -1.65 -1.59
C PRO A 163 27.63 -2.74 -2.52
N SER A 164 27.74 -2.51 -3.83
CA SER A 164 27.20 -3.40 -4.85
C SER A 164 27.87 -4.77 -4.78
N ILE A 165 27.14 -5.78 -4.32
CA ILE A 165 27.56 -7.17 -4.40
C ILE A 165 27.50 -7.56 -5.89
N PRO A 166 28.60 -8.03 -6.51
CA PRO A 166 28.58 -8.39 -7.92
C PRO A 166 27.63 -9.58 -8.15
N PRO A 167 26.93 -9.63 -9.30
CA PRO A 167 25.93 -10.67 -9.56
C PRO A 167 26.58 -12.06 -9.65
N THR A 168 25.99 -13.02 -8.93
CA THR A 168 26.33 -14.44 -9.03
C THR A 168 26.15 -14.95 -10.47
N PRO A 169 27.10 -15.69 -11.05
CA PRO A 169 26.95 -16.21 -12.40
C PRO A 169 25.81 -17.22 -12.52
N THR A 170 25.05 -17.09 -13.61
CA THR A 170 23.87 -17.92 -13.94
C THR A 170 24.21 -19.42 -14.02
N PRO A 171 23.39 -20.33 -13.48
CA PRO A 171 23.60 -21.77 -13.65
C PRO A 171 23.38 -22.19 -15.13
N SER A 172 24.32 -22.96 -15.67
CA SER A 172 24.27 -23.44 -17.06
C SER A 172 23.28 -24.59 -17.24
N SER A 173 22.25 -24.39 -18.06
CA SER A 173 21.30 -25.43 -18.45
C SER A 173 21.82 -26.25 -19.65
N VAL A 174 22.55 -27.33 -19.39
CA VAL A 174 22.88 -28.36 -20.39
C VAL A 174 22.57 -29.75 -19.84
N PRO A 175 21.52 -30.44 -20.33
CA PRO A 175 21.27 -31.84 -19.98
C PRO A 175 22.10 -32.79 -20.85
N SER A 176 23.13 -33.41 -20.27
CA SER A 176 23.88 -34.48 -20.94
C SER A 176 23.10 -35.80 -20.92
N VAL A 177 22.27 -36.03 -21.94
CA VAL A 177 21.61 -37.33 -22.17
C VAL A 177 22.53 -38.23 -22.99
N THR A 178 23.31 -39.08 -22.32
CA THR A 178 24.01 -40.21 -22.96
C THR A 178 23.20 -41.49 -22.81
N LEU A 179 22.50 -41.88 -23.88
CA LEU A 179 21.86 -43.19 -24.00
C LEU A 179 22.91 -44.27 -24.29
N SER A 180 22.93 -45.36 -23.52
CA SER A 180 23.57 -46.62 -23.94
C SER A 180 23.01 -47.83 -23.18
N ALA A 181 22.98 -48.98 -23.87
CA ALA A 181 22.63 -50.33 -23.40
C ALA A 181 21.17 -50.62 -22.98
N THR A 182 20.42 -51.22 -23.91
CA THR A 182 19.38 -52.23 -23.63
C THR A 182 20.04 -53.64 -23.57
N PRO A 183 19.32 -54.73 -23.31
CA PRO A 183 18.66 -55.11 -22.05
C PRO A 183 19.08 -56.54 -21.59
N SER A 184 18.66 -57.03 -20.40
CA SER A 184 18.27 -58.45 -20.23
C SER A 184 17.69 -58.84 -18.85
N VAL A 185 16.80 -59.85 -18.88
CA VAL A 185 16.28 -60.75 -17.80
C VAL A 185 15.44 -60.17 -16.64
N SER A 186 14.17 -60.58 -16.66
CA SER A 186 13.23 -60.79 -15.52
C SER A 186 13.09 -62.33 -15.34
N PRO A 187 12.57 -62.97 -14.25
CA PRO A 187 11.54 -62.49 -13.30
C PRO A 187 11.85 -62.94 -11.82
N SER A 188 10.96 -63.25 -10.86
CA SER A 188 9.48 -63.35 -10.72
C SER A 188 9.07 -63.43 -9.23
N VAL A 189 8.03 -62.69 -8.80
CA VAL A 189 7.15 -63.07 -7.66
C VAL A 189 5.72 -62.56 -7.92
N PRO A 190 4.66 -63.40 -7.83
CA PRO A 190 3.26 -62.96 -7.92
C PRO A 190 2.64 -62.68 -6.53
N PRO A 191 1.73 -61.71 -6.38
CA PRO A 191 0.81 -61.66 -5.26
C PRO A 191 -0.42 -62.55 -5.53
N THR A 192 -0.81 -63.33 -4.53
CA THR A 192 -1.95 -64.27 -4.56
C THR A 192 -3.30 -63.54 -4.58
N GLU A 193 -4.30 -64.11 -5.26
CA GLU A 193 -5.67 -63.58 -5.30
C GLU A 193 -6.47 -63.77 -3.99
N ASN A 194 -7.57 -63.01 -3.96
CA ASN A 194 -8.62 -62.89 -2.94
C ASN A 194 -9.38 -64.23 -2.68
N PRO A 195 -10.26 -64.33 -1.65
CA PRO A 195 -11.64 -63.90 -1.89
C PRO A 195 -12.44 -63.32 -0.69
N SER A 196 -13.29 -62.34 -1.04
CA SER A 196 -14.71 -62.15 -0.70
C SER A 196 -15.33 -62.73 0.59
N LEU A 197 -16.08 -61.87 1.29
CA LEU A 197 -17.52 -62.05 1.58
C LEU A 197 -18.23 -60.70 1.65
#